data_AF-A0A349SHI8-F1
#
_entry.id   AF-A0A349SHI8-F1
#
_cell.length_a   1.000
_cell.length_b   1.000
_cell.length_c   1.000
_cell.angle_alpha   90.00
_cell.angle_beta   90.00
_cell.angle_gamma   90.00
#
_symmetry.space_group_name_H-M   'P 1'
#
loop_
_entity.id
_entity.type
_entity.pdbx_description
1 polymer ?
#
loop_
_entity_poly.entity_id
_entity_poly.type
_entity_poly.pdbx_seq_one_letter_code
_entity_poly.pdbx_strand_id
1 'polypeptide(L)' 'TIAGLTPLLFETSLQAQFLIPMATSIAFGLAFATLLVLFLVPALLMIYEHSFFARHSASLATDSSV' A
#
# COMPACT_ATOMS: atom_id res chain seq x y z
N THR A 1 -5.16 5.84 -12.81
CA THR A 1 -4.79 5.92 -11.37
C THR A 1 -4.62 7.37 -10.92
N ILE A 2 -3.75 8.20 -11.51
CA ILE A 2 -3.77 9.68 -11.32
C ILE A 2 -4.07 10.41 -12.64
N ALA A 3 -3.48 9.92 -13.75
CA ALA A 3 -3.72 10.43 -15.11
C ALA A 3 -5.19 10.35 -15.59
N GLY A 4 -6.02 9.53 -14.95
CA GLY A 4 -7.46 9.41 -15.26
C GLY A 4 -8.34 10.50 -14.62
N LEU A 5 -7.82 11.19 -13.61
CA LEU A 5 -8.47 12.35 -12.98
C LEU A 5 -8.05 13.68 -13.65
N THR A 6 -7.05 13.62 -14.53
CA THR A 6 -6.55 14.76 -15.31
C THR A 6 -7.64 15.45 -16.13
N PRO A 7 -8.54 14.78 -16.90
CA PRO A 7 -9.61 15.46 -17.61
C PRO A 7 -10.62 16.17 -16.68
N LEU A 8 -10.88 15.63 -15.48
CA LEU A 8 -11.75 16.26 -14.47
C LEU A 8 -11.16 17.55 -13.87
N LEU A 9 -9.83 17.68 -13.81
CA LEU A 9 -9.15 18.89 -13.34
C LEU A 9 -9.17 20.04 -14.38
N PHE A 10 -9.47 19.75 -15.64
CA PHE A 10 -9.57 20.73 -16.73
C PHE A 10 -11.01 21.17 -17.01
N GLU A 11 -11.97 20.70 -16.23
CA GLU A 11 -13.38 21.02 -16.41
C GLU A 11 -13.72 22.35 -15.71
N THR A 12 -14.11 23.36 -16.50
CA THR A 12 -14.30 24.75 -16.02
C THR A 12 -15.68 25.02 -15.41
N SER A 13 -16.52 23.99 -15.27
CA SER A 13 -17.85 24.10 -14.68
C SER A 13 -17.75 24.55 -13.21
N LEU A 14 -18.64 25.44 -12.76
CA LEU A 14 -18.68 25.87 -11.35
C LEU A 14 -18.92 24.71 -10.37
N GLN A 15 -19.52 23.61 -10.84
CA GLN A 15 -19.71 22.39 -10.03
C GLN A 15 -18.41 21.57 -9.91
N ALA A 16 -17.54 21.64 -10.92
CA ALA A 16 -16.24 20.97 -10.92
C ALA A 16 -15.25 21.62 -9.95
N GLN A 17 -15.43 22.90 -9.61
CA GLN A 17 -14.54 23.62 -8.67
C GLN A 17 -14.54 23.03 -7.25
N PHE A 18 -15.63 22.38 -6.81
CA PHE A 18 -15.66 21.63 -5.55
C PHE A 18 -14.99 20.25 -5.65
N LEU A 19 -14.98 19.65 -6.85
CA LEU A 19 -14.34 18.36 -7.12
C LEU A 19 -12.82 18.47 -7.22
N ILE A 20 -12.28 19.60 -7.69
CA ILE A 20 -10.83 19.85 -7.79
C ILE A 20 -10.09 19.67 -6.44
N PRO A 21 -10.48 20.32 -5.32
CA PRO A 21 -9.77 20.16 -4.03
C PRO A 21 -9.93 18.75 -3.43
N MET A 22 -11.03 18.07 -3.72
CA MET A 22 -11.23 16.67 -3.33
C MET A 22 -10.32 15.73 -4.12
N ALA A 23 -10.30 15.88 -5.45
CA ALA A 23 -9.53 15.04 -6.35
C ALA A 23 -8.01 15.20 -6.14
N THR A 24 -7.54 16.42 -5.87
CA THR A 24 -6.13 16.69 -5.56
C THR A 24 -5.69 16.01 -4.26
N SER A 25 -6.51 16.04 -3.20
CA SER A 25 -6.23 15.34 -1.94
C SER A 25 -6.11 13.82 -2.15
N ILE A 26 -7.05 13.24 -2.90
CA ILE A 26 -7.06 11.81 -3.22
C ILE A 26 -5.84 11.44 -4.07
N ALA A 27 -5.52 12.24 -5.10
CA ALA A 27 -4.38 11.96 -5.98
C ALA A 27 -3.05 11.94 -5.21
N PHE A 28 -2.84 12.90 -4.30
CA PHE A 28 -1.66 12.94 -3.44
C PHE A 28 -1.60 11.74 -2.49
N GLY A 29 -2.74 11.41 -1.86
CA GLY A 29 -2.86 10.25 -0.98
C GLY A 29 -2.60 8.93 -1.70
N LEU A 30 -3.10 8.78 -2.93
CA LEU A 30 -2.89 7.59 -3.75
C LEU A 30 -1.43 7.44 -4.17
N ALA A 31 -0.78 8.54 -4.58
CA ALA A 31 0.64 8.56 -4.94
C ALA A 31 1.51 8.15 -3.74
N PHE A 32 1.23 8.73 -2.57
CA PHE A 32 1.97 8.39 -1.35
C PHE A 32 1.71 6.95 -0.89
N ALA A 33 0.44 6.52 -0.89
CA ALA A 33 0.06 5.16 -0.50
C ALA A 33 0.66 4.12 -1.43
N THR A 34 0.74 4.37 -2.75
CA THR A 34 1.38 3.42 -3.68
C THR A 34 2.87 3.28 -3.40
N LEU A 35 3.59 4.36 -3.14
CA LEU A 35 4.99 4.30 -2.71
C LEU A 35 5.15 3.55 -1.38
N LEU A 36 4.29 3.85 -0.40
CA LEU A 36 4.30 3.18 0.89
C LEU A 36 4.04 1.69 0.74
N VAL A 37 3.01 1.28 0.02
CA VAL A 37 2.63 -0.12 -0.18
C VAL A 37 3.74 -0.89 -0.89
N LEU A 38 4.38 -0.30 -1.91
CA LEU A 38 5.50 -0.93 -2.60
C LEU A 38 6.70 -1.22 -1.70
N PHE A 39 6.92 -0.43 -0.65
CA PHE A 39 7.99 -0.70 0.34
C PHE A 39 7.51 -1.53 1.53
N LEU A 40 6.33 -1.22 2.06
CA LEU A 40 5.80 -1.77 3.29
C LEU A 40 5.34 -3.22 3.10
N VAL A 41 4.67 -3.54 2.00
CA VAL A 41 4.22 -4.91 1.73
C VAL A 41 5.38 -5.90 1.68
N PRO A 42 6.46 -5.70 0.88
CA PRO A 42 7.58 -6.63 0.89
C PRO A 42 8.31 -6.67 2.23
N ALA A 43 8.43 -5.54 2.94
CA ALA A 43 9.02 -5.52 4.28
C ALA A 43 8.21 -6.37 5.28
N LEU A 44 6.89 -6.23 5.27
CA LEU A 44 5.98 -7.01 6.11
C LEU A 44 6.01 -8.50 5.75
N LEU A 45 6.07 -8.84 4.46
CA LEU A 45 6.17 -10.23 4.03
C LEU A 45 7.48 -10.88 4.48
N MET A 46 8.62 -10.17 4.40
CA MET A 46 9.91 -10.66 4.91
C MET A 46 9.87 -10.92 6.41
N ILE A 47 9.26 -10.02 7.19
CA ILE A 47 9.10 -10.19 8.65
C ILE A 47 8.20 -11.38 8.96
N TYR A 48 7.09 -11.50 8.24
CA TYR A 48 6.14 -12.61 8.40
C TYR A 48 6.81 -13.95 8.09
N GLU A 49 7.51 -14.06 6.96
CA GLU A 49 8.22 -15.28 6.55
C GLU A 49 9.31 -15.66 7.55
N HIS A 50 10.14 -14.70 7.98
CA HIS A 50 11.18 -14.96 8.98
C HIS A 50 10.60 -15.44 10.31
N SER A 51 9.52 -14.79 10.78
CA SER A 51 8.86 -15.16 12.04
C SER A 51 8.18 -16.52 11.94
N PHE A 52 7.57 -16.81 10.78
CA PHE A 52 6.97 -18.09 10.48
C PHE A 52 8.03 -19.20 10.43
N PHE A 53 9.13 -18.99 9.70
CA PHE A 53 10.22 -19.96 9.57
C PHE A 53 10.88 -20.27 10.93
N ALA A 54 11.18 -19.24 11.72
CA ALA A 54 11.75 -19.41 13.06
C ALA A 54 10.87 -20.30 13.96
N ARG A 55 9.54 -20.20 13.84
CA ARG A 55 8.60 -21.03 14.61
C ARG A 55 8.57 -22.49 14.16
N HIS A 56 8.76 -22.76 12.86
CA HIS A 56 8.79 -24.13 12.34
C HIS A 56 10.11 -24.84 12.66
N SER A 57 11.24 -24.13 12.60
CA SER A 57 12.54 -24.68 12.99
C SER A 57 12.60 -25.12 14.46
N ALA A 58 11.92 -24.41 15.36
CA ALA A 58 11.80 -24.78 16.77
C ALA A 58 10.96 -26.05 17.00
N SER A 59 9.98 -26.32 16.14
CA SER A 59 9.15 -27.53 16.20
C SER A 59 9.93 -28.79 15.81
N LEU A 60 10.83 -28.69 14.83
CA LEU A 60 11.66 -29.81 14.36
C LEU A 60 12.77 -30.17 15.35
N ALA A 61 13.32 -29.18 16.05
CA ALA A 61 14.35 -29.42 17.07
C ALA A 61 13.80 -30.21 18.27
N THR A 62 12.55 -29.95 18.66
CA THR A 62 11.88 -30.65 19.77
C THR A 62 11.62 -32.13 19.45
N ASP A 63 11.20 -32.44 18.22
CA ASP A 63 10.84 -33.81 17.80
C ASP A 63 12.06 -34.75 17.68
N SER A 64 13.25 -34.21 17.39
CA SER A 64 14.50 -34.99 17.31
C SER A 64 15.13 -35.38 18.66
N SER A 65 14.54 -34.93 19.77
CA SER A 65 15.05 -35.14 21.13
C SER A 65 14.22 -36.11 21.98
N VAL A 66 13.26 -36.81 21.36
CA VAL A 66 12.38 -37.82 21.99
C VAL A 66 12.61 -39.19 21.38
#